data_AF-A0A1G4VRD6-F1
#
_entry.id   AF-A0A1G4VRD6-F1
#
_cell.length_a   1.000
_cell.length_b   1.000
_cell.length_c   1.000
_cell.angle_alpha   90.00
_cell.angle_beta   90.00
_cell.angle_gamma   90.00
#
_symmetry.space_group_name_H-M   'P 1'
#
loop_
_entity.id
_entity.type
_entity.pdbx_description
1 polymer ?
#
loop_
_entity_poly.entity_id
_entity_poly.type
_entity_poly.pdbx_seq_one_letter_code
_entity_poly.pdbx_strand_id
1 'polypeptide(L)' 'MEKVIRFFKSKSPIAFIVIGVLLIALSYFLEKKMPGIFMGMRLLAFIVILYGLIQFFSKK' A
#
# COMPACT_ATOMS: atom_id res chain seq x y z
N MET A 1 12.81 -6.87 14.41
CA MET A 1 11.41 -6.88 13.93
C MET A 1 10.53 -5.82 14.60
N GLU A 2 10.73 -5.51 15.88
CA GLU A 2 9.86 -4.58 16.64
C GLU A 2 9.85 -3.12 16.14
N LYS A 3 10.96 -2.61 15.59
CA LYS A 3 11.01 -1.24 15.05
C LYS A 3 10.11 -1.05 13.84
N VAL A 4 10.03 -2.05 12.95
CA VAL A 4 9.17 -2.00 11.76
C VAL A 4 7.70 -1.99 12.19
N ILE A 5 7.33 -2.83 13.15
CA ILE A 5 5.97 -2.91 13.70
C ILE A 5 5.58 -1.58 14.40
N ARG A 6 6.48 -0.99 15.20
CA ARG A 6 6.24 0.34 15.81
C ARG A 6 6.12 1.46 14.77
N PHE A 7 6.88 1.42 13.68
CA PHE A 7 6.76 2.39 12.60
C PHE A 7 5.39 2.32 11.92
N PHE A 8 4.87 1.12 11.67
CA PHE A 8 3.54 0.92 11.11
C PHE A 8 2.41 1.34 12.07
N LYS A 9 2.61 1.22 13.38
CA LYS A 9 1.64 1.65 14.40
C LYS A 9 1.64 3.16 14.66
N SER A 10 2.80 3.79 14.49
CA SER A 10 3.01 5.24 14.68
C SER A 10 2.58 6.05 13.46
N LYS A 11 2.83 5.55 12.24
CA LYS A 11 2.47 6.28 11.02
C LYS A 11 0.96 6.42 10.86
N SER A 12 0.56 7.58 10.34
CA SER A 12 -0.84 7.88 10.10
C SER A 12 -1.42 6.92 9.05
N PRO A 13 -2.61 6.34 9.25
CA PRO A 13 -3.24 5.44 8.28
C PRO A 13 -3.39 6.07 6.89
N ILE A 14 -3.52 7.40 6.81
CA ILE A 14 -3.49 8.16 5.55
C ILE A 14 -2.17 7.96 4.77
N ALA A 15 -1.03 7.82 5.44
CA ALA A 15 0.26 7.60 4.79
C ALA A 15 0.29 6.24 4.05
N PHE A 16 -0.36 5.21 4.58
CA PHE A 16 -0.50 3.92 3.90
C PHE A 16 -1.38 4.00 2.66
N ILE A 17 -2.47 4.76 2.73
CA ILE A 17 -3.34 5.01 1.57
C ILE A 17 -2.57 5.77 0.48
N VAL A 18 -1.83 6.82 0.83
CA VAL A 18 -1.02 7.61 -0.13
C VAL A 18 0.06 6.75 -0.79
N ILE A 19 0.78 5.93 -0.01
CA ILE A 19 1.79 5.02 -0.55
C ILE A 19 1.16 4.00 -1.51
N GLY A 20 0.01 3.44 -1.16
CA GLY A 20 -0.71 2.51 -2.02
C GLY A 20 -1.16 3.14 -3.34
N VAL A 21 -1.67 4.36 -3.31
CA VAL A 21 -2.04 5.12 -4.52
C VAL A 21 -0.81 5.40 -5.40
N LEU A 22 0.32 5.78 -4.80
CA LEU A 22 1.59 5.94 -5.55
C LEU A 22 2.04 4.62 -6.18
N LEU A 23 1.89 3.50 -5.46
CA LEU A 23 2.26 2.18 -5.97
C LEU A 23 1.39 1.77 -7.18
N ILE A 24 0.11 2.13 -7.17
CA ILE A 24 -0.81 1.93 -8.31
C ILE A 24 -0.36 2.80 -9.49
N ALA A 25 -0.05 4.08 -9.26
CA ALA A 25 0.40 4.98 -10.31
C ALA A 25 1.72 4.51 -10.96
N LEU A 26 2.66 4.02 -10.15
CA LEU A 26 3.90 3.41 -10.65
C LEU A 26 3.65 2.10 -11.41
N SER A 27 2.70 1.29 -10.93
CA SER A 27 2.31 0.04 -11.61
C SER A 27 1.81 0.32 -13.03
N TYR A 28 1.00 1.35 -13.25
CA TYR A 28 0.53 1.74 -14.59
C TYR A 28 1.68 1.99 -15.58
N PHE A 29 2.83 2.46 -15.09
CA PHE A 29 4.01 2.67 -15.92
C PHE A 29 4.69 1.35 -16.33
N LEU A 30 4.56 0.31 -15.52
CA LEU A 30 5.10 -1.04 -15.79
C LEU A 30 4.12 -1.96 -16.51
N GLU A 31 2.84 -1.58 -16.60
CA GLU A 31 1.76 -2.37 -17.24
C GLU A 31 2.14 -2.82 -18.66
N LYS A 32 2.83 -1.98 -19.42
CA LYS A 32 3.25 -2.28 -20.80
C LYS A 32 4.43 -3.24 -20.92
N LYS A 33 5.30 -3.35 -19.92
CA LYS A 33 6.54 -4.14 -20.03
C LYS A 33 6.43 -5.52 -19.42
N MET A 34 5.69 -5.68 -18.33
CA MET A 34 5.62 -6.94 -17.59
C MET A 34 4.24 -7.14 -16.94
N PRO A 35 3.25 -7.71 -17.68
CA PRO A 35 1.87 -7.84 -17.19
C PRO A 35 1.73 -8.74 -15.96
N GLY A 36 2.58 -9.77 -15.80
CA GLY A 36 2.57 -10.62 -14.61
C GLY A 36 3.02 -9.89 -13.34
N ILE A 37 4.05 -9.06 -13.45
CA ILE A 37 4.57 -8.25 -12.33
C ILE A 37 3.61 -7.10 -12.01
N PHE A 38 2.97 -6.53 -13.03
CA PHE A 38 1.92 -5.53 -12.87
C PHE A 38 0.76 -6.05 -12.01
N MET A 39 0.27 -7.27 -12.30
CA MET A 39 -0.83 -7.87 -11.55
C MET A 39 -0.45 -8.09 -10.08
N GLY A 40 0.78 -8.55 -9.82
CA GLY A 40 1.32 -8.70 -8.47
C GLY A 40 1.46 -7.38 -7.71
N MET A 41 2.00 -6.33 -8.36
CA MET A 41 2.10 -5.00 -7.74
C MET A 41 0.72 -4.41 -7.42
N ARG A 42 -0.27 -4.62 -8.29
CA ARG A 42 -1.65 -4.18 -8.05
C ARG A 42 -2.27 -4.87 -6.84
N LEU A 43 -2.03 -6.17 -6.70
CA LEU A 43 -2.50 -6.95 -5.55
C LEU A 43 -1.85 -6.48 -4.25
N LEU A 44 -0.53 -6.24 -4.27
CA LEU A 44 0.18 -5.69 -3.12
C LEU A 44 -0.30 -4.28 -2.76
N ALA A 45 -0.49 -3.41 -3.75
CA ALA A 45 -1.02 -2.07 -3.53
C ALA A 45 -2.42 -2.12 -2.91
N PHE A 46 -3.27 -3.03 -3.37
CA PHE A 46 -4.61 -3.24 -2.82
C PHE A 46 -4.58 -3.65 -1.35
N ILE A 47 -3.69 -4.59 -0.98
CA ILE A 47 -3.51 -5.02 0.42
C ILE A 47 -3.02 -3.86 1.30
N VAL A 48 -2.07 -3.05 0.81
CA VAL A 48 -1.55 -1.88 1.55
C VAL A 48 -2.62 -0.81 1.75
N ILE A 49 -3.44 -0.54 0.74
CA ILE A 49 -4.57 0.41 0.85
C ILE A 49 -5.63 -0.13 1.82
N LEU A 50 -6.00 -1.41 1.71
CA LEU A 50 -6.95 -2.04 2.62
C LEU A 50 -6.45 -1.99 4.07
N TYR A 51 -5.17 -2.30 4.30
CA TYR A 51 -4.57 -2.20 5.63
C TYR A 51 -4.63 -0.76 6.16
N GLY A 52 -4.28 0.22 5.32
CA GLY A 52 -4.39 1.64 5.65
C GLY A 52 -5.83 2.07 5.98
N LEU A 53 -6.82 1.58 5.23
CA LEU A 53 -8.25 1.82 5.47
C LEU A 53 -8.73 1.18 6.77
N ILE A 54 -8.42 -0.10 7.00
CA ILE A 54 -8.78 -0.80 8.24
C ILE A 54 -8.16 -0.07 9.43
N GLN A 55 -6.90 0.35 9.33
CA GLN A 55 -6.22 1.09 10.38
C GLN A 55 -6.78 2.52 10.54
N PHE A 56 -7.29 3.14 9.47
CA PHE A 56 -7.99 4.43 9.51
C PHE A 56 -9.29 4.33 10.28
N PHE A 57 -10.13 3.35 9.95
CA PHE A 57 -11.42 3.12 10.61
C PHE A 57 -11.26 2.56 12.03
N SER A 58 -10.24 1.74 12.28
CA SER A 58 -9.97 1.17 13.60
C SER A 58 -9.32 2.16 14.58
N LYS A 59 -8.85 3.32 14.11
CA LYS A 59 -8.36 4.42 14.97
C LYS A 59 -9.46 5.43 15.36
N LYS A 60 -10.66 5.32 14.75
CA LYS A 60 -11.82 6.17 15.02
C LYS A 60 -12.65 5.54 16.13
#